data_AF-A0A5D8ZHJ3-F1
#
_entry.id   AF-A0A5D8ZHJ3-F1
#
_cell.length_a   1.000
_cell.length_b   1.000
_cell.length_c   1.000
_cell.angle_alpha   90.00
_cell.angle_beta   90.00
_cell.angle_gamma   90.00
#
_symmetry.space_group_name_H-M   'P 1'
#
loop_
_entity.id
_entity.type
_entity.pdbx_description
1 polymer ?
#
loop_
_entity_poly.entity_id
_entity_poly.type
_entity_poly.pdbx_seq_one_letter_code
_entity_poly.pdbx_strand_id
1 'polypeptide(L)'
;MNLFQPYISLFSETWKSKYKAVLAEEHLQTLEKNIHRFKENTLELHLPYFNEEIIINRQESFEKFINILDNNGSNEVKTKLLEAVPVEHWLNILGQRLTSASIRNESAIPPLKITLINACQEFFNSEITIAQRAWEKHTGRMDDDFWGEIKGNNQQKQEKVMAKIHDILENKTWWNVFFHYKHELVFEVREKEGHGIRWSHGGTKLIGFLEKFINE
;
A
#
# COMPACT_ATOMS: atom_id res chain seq x y z
N MET A 1 -19.54 5.64 10.21
CA MET A 1 -18.78 6.90 10.36
C MET A 1 -17.37 6.49 10.73
N ASN A 2 -16.35 6.97 10.03
CA ASN A 2 -14.98 6.50 10.24
C ASN A 2 -14.54 6.69 11.70
N LEU A 3 -13.95 5.66 12.31
CA LEU A 3 -13.46 5.63 13.69
C LEU A 3 -12.59 6.85 14.06
N PHE A 4 -11.83 7.40 13.10
CA PHE A 4 -10.91 8.51 13.32
C PHE A 4 -11.52 9.89 13.04
N GLN A 5 -12.72 9.96 12.46
CA GLN A 5 -13.37 11.22 12.06
C GLN A 5 -13.42 12.28 13.17
N PRO A 6 -13.73 11.93 14.44
CA PRO A 6 -13.78 12.91 15.52
C PRO A 6 -12.44 13.58 15.87
N TYR A 7 -11.32 13.01 15.42
CA TYR A 7 -9.97 13.45 15.80
C TYR A 7 -9.29 14.29 14.71
N ILE A 8 -9.71 14.19 13.44
CA ILE A 8 -9.01 14.77 12.28
C ILE A 8 -8.74 16.27 12.46
N SER A 9 -9.75 17.04 12.88
CA SER A 9 -9.62 18.49 13.08
C SER A 9 -8.77 18.85 14.30
N LEU A 10 -8.68 17.94 15.28
CA LEU A 10 -7.99 18.14 16.56
C LEU A 10 -6.48 17.92 16.48
N PHE A 11 -5.98 17.26 15.43
CA PHE A 11 -4.55 17.10 15.22
C PHE A 11 -3.86 18.46 15.07
N SER A 12 -2.72 18.63 15.72
CA SER A 12 -1.91 19.84 15.69
C SER A 12 -1.36 20.11 14.28
N GLU A 13 -1.20 21.39 13.94
CA GLU A 13 -0.64 21.78 12.64
C GLU A 13 0.80 21.28 12.45
N THR A 14 1.58 21.24 13.53
CA THR A 14 2.93 20.64 13.52
C THR A 14 2.88 19.17 13.12
N TRP A 15 1.97 18.38 13.69
CA TRP A 15 1.82 16.97 13.34
C TRP A 15 1.32 16.81 11.89
N LYS A 16 0.29 17.57 11.50
CA LYS A 16 -0.27 17.55 10.13
C LYS A 16 0.77 17.92 9.08
N SER A 17 1.65 18.89 9.35
CA SER A 17 2.69 19.29 8.39
C SER A 17 3.59 18.13 7.95
N LYS A 18 3.80 17.14 8.83
CA LYS A 18 4.62 15.94 8.56
C LYS A 18 3.79 14.75 8.10
N TYR A 19 2.65 14.51 8.74
CA TYR A 19 1.93 13.23 8.63
C TYR A 19 0.52 13.36 8.04
N LYS A 20 0.14 14.52 7.47
CA LYS A 20 -1.20 14.75 6.86
C LYS A 20 -1.62 13.66 5.88
N ALA A 21 -0.68 13.03 5.18
CA ALA A 21 -0.99 11.98 4.22
C ALA A 21 -1.70 10.79 4.91
N VAL A 22 -1.36 10.46 6.15
CA VAL A 22 -2.06 9.43 6.96
C VAL A 22 -3.54 9.77 7.15
N LEU A 23 -3.90 11.05 7.20
CA LEU A 23 -5.27 11.51 7.40
C LEU A 23 -6.09 11.52 6.11
N ALA A 24 -5.55 11.05 4.99
CA ALA A 24 -6.34 10.82 3.79
C ALA A 24 -7.44 9.79 4.07
N GLU A 25 -8.64 10.03 3.54
CA GLU A 25 -9.81 9.19 3.79
C GLU A 25 -9.55 7.70 3.50
N GLU A 26 -8.88 7.38 2.39
CA GLU A 26 -8.48 6.02 2.01
C GLU A 26 -7.64 5.32 3.10
N HIS A 27 -6.71 6.05 3.71
CA HIS A 27 -5.82 5.52 4.74
C HIS A 27 -6.54 5.37 6.08
N LEU A 28 -7.39 6.34 6.45
CA LEU A 28 -8.22 6.24 7.64
C LEU A 28 -9.21 5.07 7.58
N GLN A 29 -9.81 4.81 6.40
CA GLN A 29 -10.66 3.64 6.18
C GLN A 29 -9.85 2.34 6.31
N THR A 30 -8.62 2.32 5.79
CA THR A 30 -7.73 1.15 5.90
C THR A 30 -7.33 0.89 7.36
N LEU A 31 -6.96 1.93 8.12
CA LEU A 31 -6.64 1.84 9.54
C LEU A 31 -7.80 1.25 10.34
N GLU A 32 -9.01 1.79 10.16
CA GLU A 32 -10.22 1.31 10.81
C GLU A 32 -10.50 -0.16 10.48
N LYS A 33 -10.47 -0.51 9.19
CA LYS A 33 -10.68 -1.89 8.71
C LYS A 33 -9.66 -2.86 9.31
N ASN A 34 -8.40 -2.47 9.36
CA ASN A 34 -7.34 -3.34 9.91
C ASN A 34 -7.46 -3.48 11.43
N ILE A 35 -7.80 -2.42 12.16
CA ILE A 35 -8.07 -2.49 13.61
C ILE A 35 -9.25 -3.42 13.90
N HIS A 36 -10.33 -3.32 13.12
CA HIS A 36 -11.49 -4.20 13.25
C HIS A 36 -11.11 -5.67 13.02
N ARG A 37 -10.45 -5.97 11.89
CA ARG A 37 -9.98 -7.33 11.55
C ARG A 37 -9.01 -7.88 12.58
N PHE A 38 -8.17 -7.03 13.17
CA PHE A 38 -7.29 -7.43 14.25
C PHE A 38 -8.08 -7.84 15.51
N LYS A 39 -9.07 -7.03 15.93
CA LYS A 39 -9.95 -7.37 17.07
C LYS A 39 -10.73 -8.68 16.84
N GLU A 40 -11.07 -9.00 15.61
CA GLU A 40 -11.79 -10.22 15.23
C GLU A 40 -10.88 -11.43 14.92
N ASN A 41 -9.56 -11.27 14.96
CA ASN A 41 -8.59 -12.29 14.55
C ASN A 41 -8.74 -12.77 13.08
N THR A 42 -9.18 -11.88 12.18
CA THR A 42 -9.35 -12.16 10.74
C THR A 42 -8.35 -11.40 9.86
N LEU A 43 -7.28 -10.86 10.44
CA LEU A 43 -6.29 -10.07 9.72
C LEU A 43 -5.23 -10.98 9.09
N GLU A 44 -5.29 -11.16 7.77
CA GLU A 44 -4.30 -11.95 7.01
C GLU A 44 -3.05 -11.12 6.69
N LEU A 45 -1.91 -11.47 7.28
CA LEU A 45 -0.64 -10.73 7.10
C LEU A 45 0.53 -11.59 6.62
N HIS A 46 0.31 -12.89 6.43
CA HIS A 46 1.39 -13.85 6.20
C HIS A 46 1.67 -14.11 4.72
N LEU A 47 0.78 -13.68 3.83
CA LEU A 47 0.87 -13.92 2.39
C LEU A 47 1.05 -12.61 1.62
N PRO A 48 1.84 -12.58 0.54
CA PRO A 48 2.74 -13.64 0.08
C PRO A 48 3.87 -13.91 1.10
N TYR A 49 4.40 -15.13 1.06
CA TYR A 49 5.62 -15.47 1.80
C TYR A 49 6.83 -14.90 1.07
N PHE A 50 7.72 -14.25 1.83
CA PHE A 50 9.00 -13.75 1.35
C PHE A 50 10.08 -14.04 2.40
N ASN A 51 11.09 -14.82 2.05
CA ASN A 51 12.14 -15.26 2.97
C ASN A 51 13.00 -14.10 3.53
N GLU A 52 13.14 -13.00 2.79
CA GLU A 52 13.84 -11.79 3.26
C GLU A 52 12.95 -10.81 4.06
N GLU A 53 11.68 -11.15 4.32
CA GLU A 53 10.81 -10.29 5.13
C GLU A 53 11.32 -10.19 6.58
N ILE A 54 11.37 -8.96 7.07
CA ILE A 54 11.58 -8.67 8.49
C ILE A 54 10.24 -8.73 9.22
N ILE A 55 10.06 -9.78 10.02
CA ILE A 55 8.87 -9.94 10.87
C ILE A 55 8.96 -8.99 12.06
N ILE A 56 7.92 -8.17 12.24
CA ILE A 56 7.80 -7.20 13.34
C ILE A 56 6.64 -7.54 14.25
N ASN A 57 6.74 -7.09 15.50
CA ASN A 57 5.64 -7.17 16.46
C ASN A 57 4.52 -6.17 16.11
N ARG A 58 3.56 -6.61 15.30
CA ARG A 58 2.38 -5.80 14.95
C ARG A 58 1.38 -5.71 16.10
N GLN A 59 1.33 -6.73 16.96
CA GLN A 59 0.41 -6.75 18.10
C GLN A 59 0.61 -5.52 18.98
N GLU A 60 1.86 -5.14 19.26
CA GLU A 60 2.16 -3.91 20.02
C GLU A 60 1.54 -2.65 19.39
N SER A 61 1.63 -2.48 18.07
CA SER A 61 1.03 -1.35 17.37
C SER A 61 -0.49 -1.34 17.51
N PHE A 62 -1.14 -2.48 17.25
CA PHE A 62 -2.59 -2.58 17.33
C PHE A 62 -3.09 -2.32 18.76
N GLU A 63 -2.49 -2.96 19.76
CA GLU A 63 -2.85 -2.78 21.16
C GLU A 63 -2.69 -1.31 21.59
N LYS A 64 -1.62 -0.64 21.16
CA LYS A 64 -1.41 0.78 21.45
C LYS A 64 -2.55 1.65 20.92
N PHE A 65 -2.99 1.45 19.68
CA PHE A 65 -4.11 2.21 19.11
C PHE A 65 -5.44 1.84 19.77
N ILE A 66 -5.70 0.55 19.96
CA ILE A 66 -6.93 0.07 20.60
C ILE A 66 -7.06 0.68 22.00
N ASN A 67 -5.99 0.66 22.79
CA ASN A 67 -5.99 1.25 24.14
C ASN A 67 -6.27 2.75 24.12
N ILE A 68 -5.78 3.49 23.12
CA ILE A 68 -6.07 4.93 22.97
C ILE A 68 -7.53 5.16 22.55
N LEU A 69 -8.02 4.39 21.57
CA LEU A 69 -9.34 4.55 20.99
C LEU A 69 -10.45 4.11 21.94
N ASP A 70 -10.23 3.05 22.72
CA ASP A 70 -11.17 2.52 23.70
C ASP A 70 -11.08 3.24 25.06
N ASN A 71 -10.13 4.18 25.24
CA ASN A 71 -10.02 4.99 26.44
C ASN A 71 -11.28 5.87 26.68
N ASN A 72 -11.62 6.18 27.92
CA ASN A 72 -12.77 7.03 28.26
C ASN A 72 -12.47 8.55 28.23
N GLY A 73 -11.27 8.95 27.81
CA GLY A 73 -10.85 10.34 27.71
C GLY A 73 -11.53 11.09 26.57
N SER A 74 -11.49 12.42 26.62
CA SER A 74 -12.05 13.27 25.58
C SER A 74 -11.32 13.08 24.24
N ASN A 75 -11.95 13.53 23.14
CA ASN A 75 -11.36 13.44 21.81
C ASN A 75 -10.01 14.18 21.72
N GLU A 76 -9.85 15.29 22.45
CA GLU A 76 -8.60 16.05 22.54
C GLU A 76 -7.50 15.24 23.24
N VAL A 77 -7.84 14.53 24.31
CA VAL A 77 -6.88 13.65 25.02
C VAL A 77 -6.45 12.51 24.11
N LYS A 78 -7.40 11.83 23.46
CA LYS A 78 -7.10 10.75 22.50
C LYS A 78 -6.25 11.24 21.35
N THR A 79 -6.54 12.42 20.80
CA THR A 79 -5.77 13.00 19.70
C THR A 79 -4.32 13.28 20.12
N LYS A 80 -4.10 13.84 21.31
CA LYS A 80 -2.74 14.02 21.85
C LYS A 80 -1.99 12.71 22.03
N LEU A 81 -2.67 11.66 22.47
CA LEU A 81 -2.08 10.32 22.57
C LEU A 81 -1.75 9.75 21.18
N LEU A 82 -2.64 9.90 20.20
CA LEU A 82 -2.42 9.51 18.81
C LEU A 82 -1.23 10.25 18.18
N GLU A 83 -1.08 11.55 18.45
CA GLU A 83 0.07 12.35 17.98
C GLU A 83 1.41 11.86 18.55
N ALA A 84 1.41 11.39 19.79
CA ALA A 84 2.59 10.86 20.46
C ALA A 84 2.98 9.47 19.95
N VAL A 85 2.12 8.78 19.19
CA VAL A 85 2.44 7.48 18.61
C VAL A 85 3.43 7.66 17.45
N PRO A 86 4.61 6.99 17.49
CA PRO A 86 5.55 7.00 16.38
C PRO A 86 4.91 6.56 15.05
N VAL A 87 5.29 7.20 13.95
CA VAL A 87 4.74 6.92 12.60
C VAL A 87 4.89 5.46 12.20
N GLU A 88 5.93 4.77 12.69
CA GLU A 88 6.12 3.34 12.49
C GLU A 88 4.89 2.50 12.90
N HIS A 89 4.22 2.84 14.00
CA HIS A 89 3.03 2.10 14.42
C HIS A 89 1.82 2.42 13.52
N TRP A 90 1.71 3.64 12.99
CA TRP A 90 0.71 3.98 11.98
C TRP A 90 0.93 3.15 10.71
N LEU A 91 2.17 3.06 10.24
CA LEU A 91 2.54 2.25 9.06
C LEU A 91 2.28 0.76 9.28
N ASN A 92 2.56 0.24 10.47
CA ASN A 92 2.26 -1.13 10.83
C ASN A 92 0.76 -1.44 10.73
N ILE A 93 -0.10 -0.55 11.22
CA ILE A 93 -1.57 -0.74 11.15
C ILE A 93 -2.09 -0.53 9.73
N LEU A 94 -1.48 0.38 8.94
CA LEU A 94 -1.74 0.48 7.50
C LEU A 94 -1.32 -0.78 6.73
N GLY A 95 -0.54 -1.66 7.33
CA GLY A 95 -0.16 -2.96 6.77
C GLY A 95 1.20 -2.97 6.08
N GLN A 96 2.10 -2.01 6.37
CA GLN A 96 3.45 -2.02 5.79
C GLN A 96 4.14 -3.34 6.13
N ARG A 97 4.73 -3.98 5.13
CA ARG A 97 5.62 -5.13 5.29
C ARG A 97 7.05 -4.70 5.01
N LEU A 98 8.03 -5.35 5.65
CA LEU A 98 9.38 -4.81 5.75
C LEU A 98 10.44 -5.73 5.17
N THR A 99 11.48 -5.11 4.65
CA THR A 99 12.73 -5.72 4.19
C THR A 99 13.88 -4.89 4.74
N SER A 100 15.12 -5.36 4.60
CA SER A 100 16.31 -4.64 5.06
C SER A 100 16.45 -3.22 4.51
N ALA A 101 15.92 -2.96 3.31
CA ALA A 101 15.97 -1.66 2.64
C ALA A 101 14.74 -0.77 2.88
N SER A 102 13.80 -1.18 3.73
CA SER A 102 12.56 -0.44 3.99
C SER A 102 12.82 0.86 4.74
N ILE A 103 12.06 1.91 4.40
CA ILE A 103 11.98 3.13 5.19
C ILE A 103 10.74 3.11 6.09
N ARG A 104 10.80 3.80 7.24
CA ARG A 104 9.73 3.80 8.25
C ARG A 104 9.42 5.19 8.82
N ASN A 105 9.67 6.23 8.03
CA ASN A 105 9.35 7.62 8.38
C ASN A 105 8.12 8.11 7.58
N GLU A 106 7.80 9.40 7.63
CA GLU A 106 6.68 10.01 6.89
C GLU A 106 6.72 9.75 5.38
N SER A 107 7.91 9.54 4.82
CA SER A 107 8.06 9.23 3.40
C SER A 107 7.61 7.80 3.07
N ALA A 108 7.35 6.94 4.05
CA ALA A 108 6.83 5.60 3.85
C ALA A 108 5.29 5.54 3.77
N ILE A 109 4.59 6.66 3.99
CA ILE A 109 3.13 6.71 3.88
C ILE A 109 2.76 6.40 2.42
N PRO A 110 1.89 5.40 2.18
CA PRO A 110 1.62 4.94 0.83
C PRO A 110 0.96 6.04 -0.02
N PRO A 111 1.22 6.11 -1.33
CA PRO A 111 0.46 6.97 -2.23
C PRO A 111 -1.00 6.51 -2.33
N LEU A 112 -1.89 7.45 -2.68
CA LEU A 112 -3.31 7.15 -2.87
C LEU A 112 -3.54 6.27 -4.09
N LYS A 113 -4.58 5.41 -4.05
CA LYS A 113 -4.98 4.54 -5.16
C LYS A 113 -5.17 5.31 -6.46
N ILE A 114 -5.75 6.51 -6.39
CA ILE A 114 -5.95 7.38 -7.56
C ILE A 114 -4.62 7.80 -8.21
N THR A 115 -3.60 8.11 -7.42
CA THR A 115 -2.27 8.48 -7.93
C THR A 115 -1.63 7.32 -8.68
N LEU A 116 -1.74 6.11 -8.12
CA LEU A 116 -1.23 4.88 -8.72
C LEU A 116 -1.91 4.55 -10.04
N ILE A 117 -3.25 4.67 -10.09
CA ILE A 117 -4.06 4.43 -11.28
C ILE A 117 -3.70 5.44 -12.38
N ASN A 118 -3.59 6.73 -12.03
CA ASN A 118 -3.25 7.77 -12.99
C ASN A 118 -1.89 7.50 -13.64
N ALA A 119 -0.89 7.11 -12.86
CA ALA A 119 0.44 6.76 -13.38
C ALA A 119 0.40 5.56 -14.35
N CYS A 120 -0.53 4.61 -14.15
CA CYS A 120 -0.74 3.49 -15.07
C CYS A 120 -1.42 3.92 -16.38
N GLN A 121 -2.30 4.92 -16.32
CA GLN A 121 -3.08 5.42 -17.45
C GLN A 121 -2.34 6.46 -18.30
N GLU A 122 -1.15 6.92 -17.88
CA GLU A 122 -0.32 7.78 -18.70
C GLU A 122 -0.06 7.15 -20.08
N PHE A 123 -0.13 7.98 -21.12
CA PHE A 123 0.16 7.56 -22.48
C PHE A 123 1.66 7.33 -22.66
N PHE A 124 2.02 6.15 -23.16
CA PHE A 124 3.37 5.92 -23.63
C PHE A 124 3.58 6.54 -25.01
N ASN A 125 2.56 6.48 -25.86
CA ASN A 125 2.48 7.14 -27.16
C ASN A 125 1.01 7.46 -27.48
N SER A 126 0.69 7.83 -28.72
CA SER A 126 -0.67 8.19 -29.14
C SER A 126 -1.68 7.05 -29.10
N GLU A 127 -1.25 5.80 -28.88
CA GLU A 127 -2.09 4.61 -29.04
C GLU A 127 -2.22 3.76 -27.77
N ILE A 128 -1.17 3.73 -26.93
CA ILE A 128 -1.11 2.81 -25.78
C ILE A 128 -0.66 3.52 -24.50
N THR A 129 -1.15 3.03 -23.37
CA THR A 129 -0.70 3.46 -22.04
C THR A 129 0.63 2.81 -21.63
N ILE A 130 1.30 3.40 -20.64
CA ILE A 130 2.48 2.82 -20.00
C ILE A 130 2.13 1.46 -19.37
N ALA A 131 0.95 1.31 -18.78
CA ALA A 131 0.49 0.03 -18.24
C ALA A 131 0.36 -1.05 -19.31
N GLN A 132 -0.28 -0.77 -20.47
CA GLN A 132 -0.36 -1.74 -21.55
C GLN A 132 1.04 -2.18 -21.99
N ARG A 133 1.94 -1.22 -22.25
CA ARG A 133 3.31 -1.52 -22.66
C ARG A 133 4.07 -2.37 -21.63
N ALA A 134 3.94 -2.03 -20.35
CA ALA A 134 4.58 -2.76 -19.27
C ALA A 134 4.05 -4.19 -19.18
N TRP A 135 2.75 -4.39 -19.37
CA TRP A 135 2.09 -5.69 -19.32
C TRP A 135 2.51 -6.57 -20.50
N GLU A 136 2.48 -6.03 -21.72
CA GLU A 136 2.93 -6.77 -22.91
C GLU A 136 4.39 -7.24 -22.82
N LYS A 137 5.25 -6.45 -22.17
CA LYS A 137 6.66 -6.83 -21.91
C LYS A 137 6.80 -7.88 -20.80
N HIS A 138 5.83 -7.96 -19.90
CA HIS A 138 5.87 -8.80 -18.71
C HIS A 138 5.32 -10.20 -18.97
N THR A 139 4.16 -10.33 -19.62
CA THR A 139 3.50 -11.61 -19.94
C THR A 139 4.40 -12.61 -20.67
N GLY A 140 5.44 -12.16 -21.39
CA GLY A 140 6.39 -13.05 -22.07
C GLY A 140 7.53 -13.61 -21.19
N ARG A 141 7.55 -13.36 -19.88
CA ARG A 141 8.71 -13.69 -19.01
C ARG A 141 8.52 -14.94 -18.16
N MET A 142 7.29 -15.28 -17.83
CA MET A 142 6.94 -16.41 -16.97
C MET A 142 5.81 -17.19 -17.65
N ASP A 143 5.87 -18.51 -17.55
CA ASP A 143 4.76 -19.39 -17.93
C ASP A 143 3.75 -19.42 -16.78
N ASP A 144 3.16 -18.26 -16.48
CA ASP A 144 2.03 -18.16 -15.57
C ASP A 144 0.82 -17.50 -16.25
N ASP A 145 -0.37 -18.02 -15.92
CA ASP A 145 -1.62 -17.53 -16.47
C ASP A 145 -2.14 -16.28 -15.74
N PHE A 146 -1.42 -15.77 -14.72
CA PHE A 146 -1.94 -14.73 -13.84
C PHE A 146 -2.18 -13.41 -14.61
N TRP A 147 -1.24 -13.05 -15.47
CA TRP A 147 -1.33 -11.87 -16.33
C TRP A 147 -2.16 -12.11 -17.59
N GLY A 148 -2.43 -13.38 -17.91
CA GLY A 148 -3.20 -13.84 -19.07
C GLY A 148 -2.59 -13.45 -20.41
N GLU A 149 -3.25 -13.82 -21.50
CA GLU A 149 -2.71 -13.66 -22.85
C GLU A 149 -2.84 -12.23 -23.42
N ILE A 150 -1.87 -11.84 -24.25
CA ILE A 150 -1.90 -10.59 -25.04
C ILE A 150 -2.75 -10.83 -26.30
N LYS A 151 -4.06 -10.58 -26.20
CA LYS A 151 -5.02 -10.70 -27.32
C LYS A 151 -5.99 -9.50 -27.34
N GLY A 152 -6.51 -9.19 -28.53
CA GLY A 152 -7.44 -8.08 -28.76
C GLY A 152 -6.79 -6.80 -29.28
N ASN A 153 -7.60 -5.77 -29.49
CA ASN A 153 -7.14 -4.43 -29.87
C ASN A 153 -6.62 -3.64 -28.64
N ASN A 154 -6.02 -2.46 -28.86
CA ASN A 154 -5.44 -1.66 -27.77
C ASN A 154 -6.46 -1.30 -26.68
N GLN A 155 -7.69 -0.96 -27.04
CA GLN A 155 -8.73 -0.67 -26.06
C GLN A 155 -9.00 -1.87 -25.15
N GLN A 156 -9.22 -3.05 -25.73
CA GLN A 156 -9.48 -4.29 -24.99
C GLN A 156 -8.29 -4.67 -24.09
N LYS A 157 -7.06 -4.50 -24.58
CA LYS A 157 -5.84 -4.76 -23.80
C LYS A 157 -5.71 -3.79 -22.62
N GLN A 158 -6.00 -2.52 -22.82
CA GLN A 158 -5.98 -1.50 -21.76
C GLN A 158 -7.03 -1.79 -20.69
N GLU A 159 -8.26 -2.13 -21.09
CA GLU A 159 -9.32 -2.53 -20.16
C GLU A 159 -8.89 -3.74 -19.33
N LYS A 160 -8.30 -4.76 -19.97
CA LYS A 160 -7.82 -5.98 -19.31
C LYS A 160 -6.70 -5.70 -18.29
N VAL A 161 -5.66 -4.95 -18.68
CA VAL A 161 -4.56 -4.65 -17.75
C VAL A 161 -5.04 -3.75 -16.60
N MET A 162 -5.92 -2.78 -16.85
CA MET A 162 -6.46 -1.94 -15.79
C MET A 162 -7.32 -2.73 -14.82
N ALA A 163 -8.16 -3.66 -15.30
CA ALA A 163 -8.90 -4.57 -14.43
C ALA A 163 -7.97 -5.37 -13.51
N LYS A 164 -6.85 -5.86 -14.03
CA LYS A 164 -5.83 -6.57 -13.24
C LYS A 164 -5.14 -5.65 -12.21
N ILE A 165 -4.83 -4.41 -12.57
CA ILE A 165 -4.27 -3.42 -11.65
C ILE A 165 -5.24 -3.13 -10.50
N HIS A 166 -6.53 -2.94 -10.82
CA HIS A 166 -7.57 -2.71 -9.81
C HIS A 166 -7.71 -3.91 -8.87
N ASP A 167 -7.70 -5.14 -9.41
CA ASP A 167 -7.75 -6.38 -8.65
C ASP A 167 -6.58 -6.49 -7.67
N ILE A 168 -5.34 -6.25 -8.12
CA ILE A 168 -4.15 -6.25 -7.26
C ILE A 168 -4.26 -5.18 -6.16
N LEU A 169 -4.67 -3.95 -6.51
CA LEU A 169 -4.77 -2.86 -5.53
C LEU A 169 -5.85 -3.09 -4.46
N GLU A 170 -6.94 -3.78 -4.84
CA GLU A 170 -8.04 -4.13 -3.93
C GLU A 170 -7.68 -5.32 -3.04
N ASN A 171 -7.02 -6.33 -3.61
CA ASN A 171 -6.69 -7.59 -2.96
C ASN A 171 -5.23 -7.67 -2.48
N LYS A 172 -4.54 -6.53 -2.41
CA LYS A 172 -3.15 -6.48 -1.90
C LYS A 172 -3.10 -6.97 -0.45
N THR A 173 -2.11 -7.80 -0.18
CA THR A 173 -1.77 -8.28 1.17
C THR A 173 -0.34 -7.91 1.56
N TRP A 174 0.41 -7.33 0.62
CA TRP A 174 1.74 -6.80 0.84
C TRP A 174 1.86 -5.42 0.20
N TRP A 175 2.45 -4.49 0.96
CA TRP A 175 2.98 -3.27 0.38
C TRP A 175 4.19 -2.80 1.18
N ASN A 176 5.11 -2.10 0.51
CA ASN A 176 6.31 -1.57 1.13
C ASN A 176 6.83 -0.33 0.39
N VAL A 177 7.62 0.49 1.09
CA VAL A 177 8.44 1.56 0.54
C VAL A 177 9.89 1.31 0.92
N PHE A 178 10.76 1.14 -0.07
CA PHE A 178 12.14 0.71 0.15
C PHE A 178 13.09 1.20 -0.94
N PHE A 179 14.40 1.18 -0.65
CA PHE A 179 15.43 1.49 -1.63
C PHE A 179 15.69 0.30 -2.57
N HIS A 180 15.27 0.44 -3.81
CA HIS A 180 15.55 -0.48 -4.90
C HIS A 180 16.89 -0.12 -5.58
N TYR A 181 17.75 -1.13 -5.76
CA TYR A 181 19.12 -0.96 -6.27
C TYR A 181 19.26 -0.18 -7.61
N LYS A 182 18.23 -0.19 -8.46
CA LYS A 182 18.20 0.52 -9.76
C LYS A 182 17.28 1.75 -9.82
N HIS A 183 16.33 1.84 -8.91
CA HIS A 183 15.21 2.78 -9.04
C HIS A 183 15.07 3.69 -7.82
N GLU A 184 16.11 3.72 -6.97
CA GLU A 184 16.12 4.45 -5.71
C GLU A 184 14.90 4.06 -4.87
N LEU A 185 14.23 5.03 -4.25
CA LEU A 185 13.08 4.78 -3.41
C LEU A 185 11.85 4.45 -4.25
N VAL A 186 11.21 3.32 -3.96
CA VAL A 186 10.05 2.80 -4.71
C VAL A 186 8.90 2.47 -3.78
N PHE A 187 7.68 2.51 -4.31
CA PHE A 187 6.49 1.95 -3.69
C PHE A 187 6.09 0.68 -4.42
N GLU A 188 5.82 -0.38 -3.67
CA GLU A 188 5.47 -1.70 -4.21
C GLU A 188 4.26 -2.26 -3.51
N VAL A 189 3.37 -2.88 -4.29
CA VAL A 189 2.23 -3.65 -3.80
C VAL A 189 2.26 -5.04 -4.42
N ARG A 190 1.81 -6.04 -3.65
CA ARG A 190 1.60 -7.41 -4.14
C ARG A 190 0.30 -7.99 -3.59
N GLU A 191 -0.32 -8.82 -4.41
CA GLU A 191 -1.40 -9.71 -3.98
C GLU A 191 -0.83 -10.98 -3.32
N LYS A 192 -1.72 -11.81 -2.75
CA LYS A 192 -1.39 -12.95 -1.89
C LYS A 192 -0.44 -13.99 -2.49
N GLU A 193 -0.46 -14.21 -3.82
CA GLU A 193 0.44 -15.14 -4.51
C GLU A 193 1.79 -14.50 -4.85
N GLY A 194 1.91 -13.19 -4.65
CA GLY A 194 3.14 -12.44 -4.80
C GLY A 194 3.27 -11.67 -6.10
N HIS A 195 2.33 -11.74 -7.04
CA HIS A 195 2.36 -10.85 -8.19
C HIS A 195 2.09 -9.42 -7.74
N GLY A 196 2.65 -8.46 -8.45
CA GLY A 196 2.59 -7.09 -7.99
C GLY A 196 2.90 -6.04 -9.01
N ILE A 197 2.96 -4.82 -8.49
CA ILE A 197 3.19 -3.62 -9.27
C ILE A 197 4.10 -2.71 -8.46
N ARG A 198 5.03 -2.05 -9.17
CA ARG A 198 5.98 -1.12 -8.58
C ARG A 198 5.86 0.26 -9.23
N TRP A 199 5.95 1.29 -8.41
CA TRP A 199 6.02 2.68 -8.81
C TRP A 199 7.22 3.38 -8.18
N SER A 200 7.56 4.56 -8.69
CA SER A 200 8.43 5.51 -7.99
C SER A 200 7.87 5.85 -6.59
N HIS A 201 8.71 6.40 -5.71
CA HIS A 201 8.40 6.75 -4.32
C HIS A 201 7.05 7.47 -4.07
N GLY A 202 6.57 8.32 -4.98
CA GLY A 202 5.28 9.00 -4.83
C GLY A 202 4.09 8.33 -5.55
N GLY A 203 4.28 7.14 -6.13
CA GLY A 203 3.26 6.50 -6.95
C GLY A 203 3.03 7.13 -8.33
N THR A 204 3.83 8.14 -8.69
CA THR A 204 3.59 9.00 -9.87
C THR A 204 4.14 8.43 -11.18
N LYS A 205 4.96 7.40 -11.14
CA LYS A 205 5.49 6.74 -12.33
C LYS A 205 5.43 5.24 -12.17
N LEU A 206 4.79 4.54 -13.11
CA LEU A 206 4.82 3.09 -13.17
C LEU A 206 6.24 2.62 -13.52
N ILE A 207 6.84 1.78 -12.67
CA ILE A 207 8.12 1.12 -12.94
C ILE A 207 7.89 -0.20 -13.67
N GLY A 208 6.90 -0.98 -13.23
CA GLY A 208 6.50 -2.20 -13.93
C GLY A 208 5.78 -3.21 -13.05
N PHE A 209 5.44 -4.34 -13.66
CA PHE A 209 4.83 -5.50 -13.03
C PHE A 209 5.88 -6.44 -12.44
N LEU A 210 5.46 -7.20 -11.43
CA LEU A 210 6.30 -8.06 -10.63
C LEU A 210 5.73 -9.48 -10.63
N GLU A 211 6.63 -10.44 -10.83
CA GLU A 211 6.34 -11.85 -10.62
C GLU A 211 6.33 -12.19 -9.13
N LYS A 212 5.90 -13.41 -8.79
CA LYS A 212 5.99 -13.96 -7.43
C LYS A 212 7.40 -13.81 -6.83
N PHE A 213 7.47 -13.75 -5.51
CA PHE A 213 8.76 -13.82 -4.82
C PHE A 213 9.45 -15.15 -5.14
N ILE A 214 10.74 -15.07 -5.44
CA ILE A 214 11.61 -16.24 -5.49
C ILE A 214 12.14 -16.42 -4.07
N ASN A 215 11.70 -17.48 -3.42
CA ASN A 215 12.18 -17.86 -2.10
C ASN A 215 13.24 -18.94 -2.30
N GLU A 216 14.46 -18.65 -1.87
CA GLU A 216 15.56 -19.63 -1.74
C GLU A 216 15.47 -20.37 -0.41
#